data_AF-A0A497M309-F1
#
_entry.id   AF-A0A497M309-F1
#
_cell.length_a   1.000
_cell.length_b   1.000
_cell.length_c   1.000
_cell.angle_alpha   90.00
_cell.angle_beta   90.00
_cell.angle_gamma   90.00
#
_symmetry.space_group_name_H-M   'P 1'
#
loop_
_entity.id
_entity.type
_entity.pdbx_description
1 polymer ?
#
loop_
_entity_poly.entity_id
_entity_poly.type
_entity_poly.pdbx_seq_one_letter_code
_entity_poly.pdbx_strand_id
1 'polypeptide(L)'
;MQIDTIENALLSIAVNPVLKRVIKSFDIYCPRDGNLLINSLKAFLGEKVELCEKCEKLTENIAKPFYEVGSRLLRVDKDFMHKQFIQDQYGEAWFRGFALMMKGIEKYGIRIPFTPAGPFEIVWNYTFKCNLKCKHCYEDAGRKKPELSTDEAKQVLD
;
A
#
# COMPACT_ATOMS: atom_id res chain seq x y z
N MET A 1 -8.27 -16.18 16.37
CA MET A 1 -8.76 -15.21 17.38
C MET A 1 -7.83 -15.08 18.60
N GLN A 2 -7.51 -16.14 19.36
CA GLN A 2 -6.53 -16.04 20.47
C GLN A 2 -5.07 -15.90 19.98
N ILE A 3 -4.70 -16.59 18.90
CA ILE A 3 -3.35 -16.52 18.31
C ILE A 3 -3.07 -15.12 17.78
N ASP A 4 -3.98 -14.56 16.98
CA ASP A 4 -3.84 -13.18 16.44
C ASP A 4 -3.67 -12.15 17.55
N THR A 5 -4.30 -12.36 18.71
CA THR A 5 -4.17 -11.44 19.86
C THR A 5 -2.76 -11.48 20.45
N ILE A 6 -2.17 -12.67 20.58
CA ILE A 6 -0.79 -12.85 21.08
C ILE A 6 0.21 -12.29 20.06
N GLU A 7 0.02 -12.58 18.77
CA GLU A 7 0.86 -12.04 17.70
C GLU A 7 0.81 -10.51 17.66
N ASN A 8 -0.40 -9.93 17.73
CA ASN A 8 -0.56 -8.48 17.82
C ASN A 8 0.12 -7.87 19.04
N ALA A 9 0.09 -8.54 20.20
CA ALA A 9 0.78 -8.09 21.40
C ALA A 9 2.31 -8.10 21.21
N LEU A 10 2.85 -9.19 20.65
CA LEU A 10 4.28 -9.31 20.34
C LEU A 10 4.73 -8.26 19.32
N LEU A 11 3.99 -8.09 18.22
CA LEU A 11 4.24 -7.08 17.19
C LEU A 11 4.22 -5.68 17.80
N SER A 12 3.26 -5.38 18.66
CA SER A 12 3.10 -4.06 19.29
C SER A 12 4.25 -3.70 20.23
N ILE A 13 4.81 -4.68 20.94
CA ILE A 13 5.87 -4.45 21.92
C ILE A 13 7.25 -4.43 21.25
N ALA A 14 7.55 -5.40 20.39
CA ALA A 14 8.91 -5.62 19.90
C ALA A 14 9.18 -4.98 18.53
N VAL A 15 8.23 -5.07 17.59
CA VAL A 15 8.47 -4.76 16.17
C VAL A 15 7.99 -3.36 15.81
N ASN A 16 6.75 -3.03 16.17
CA ASN A 16 6.09 -1.80 15.76
C ASN A 16 6.81 -0.52 16.21
N PRO A 17 7.35 -0.38 17.43
CA PRO A 17 8.03 0.84 17.82
C PRO A 17 9.28 1.14 16.98
N VAL A 18 10.06 0.10 16.67
CA VAL A 18 11.27 0.21 15.83
C VAL A 18 10.87 0.50 14.39
N LEU A 19 9.94 -0.29 13.86
CA LEU A 19 9.48 -0.17 12.48
C LEU A 19 8.86 1.20 12.18
N LYS A 20 7.98 1.69 13.05
CA LYS A 20 7.39 3.03 12.92
C LYS A 20 8.47 4.12 12.88
N ARG A 21 9.47 4.02 13.76
CA ARG A 21 10.58 5.00 13.80
C ARG A 21 11.41 4.97 12.53
N VAL A 22 11.72 3.78 12.02
CA VAL A 22 12.47 3.60 10.76
C VAL A 22 11.68 4.22 9.60
N ILE A 23 10.42 3.86 9.41
CA ILE A 23 9.58 4.38 8.31
C ILE A 23 9.46 5.90 8.39
N LYS A 24 9.16 6.44 9.57
CA LYS A 24 9.01 7.88 9.78
C LYS A 24 10.27 8.69 9.45
N SER A 25 11.46 8.08 9.49
CA SER A 25 12.70 8.77 9.15
C SER A 25 12.83 9.10 7.66
N PHE A 26 12.10 8.39 6.78
CA PHE A 26 12.12 8.61 5.32
C PHE A 26 10.73 8.82 4.70
N ASP A 27 9.62 8.68 5.44
CA ASP A 27 8.31 9.22 5.05
C ASP A 27 8.24 10.74 5.29
N ILE A 28 9.04 11.47 4.53
CA ILE A 28 9.16 12.93 4.61
C ILE A 28 8.87 13.56 3.25
N TYR A 29 8.30 14.76 3.30
CA TYR A 29 8.17 15.62 2.12
C TYR A 29 9.32 16.64 2.10
N CYS A 30 10.24 16.47 1.17
CA CYS A 30 11.32 17.42 0.91
C CYS A 30 10.80 18.53 -0.03
N PRO A 31 10.98 19.82 0.29
CA PRO A 31 10.57 20.90 -0.61
C PRO A 31 11.22 20.84 -2.00
N ARG A 32 12.45 20.29 -2.09
CA ARG A 32 13.19 20.13 -3.34
C ARG A 32 12.88 18.82 -4.05
N ASP A 33 12.89 17.72 -3.32
CA ASP A 33 12.85 16.37 -3.91
C ASP A 33 11.46 15.73 -3.85
N GLY A 34 10.47 16.37 -3.20
CA GLY A 34 9.13 15.80 -3.03
C GLY A 34 9.08 14.66 -2.00
N ASN A 35 8.24 13.66 -2.25
CA ASN A 35 7.99 12.55 -1.32
C ASN A 35 9.16 11.54 -1.32
N LEU A 36 9.96 11.55 -0.25
CA LEU A 36 11.14 10.69 -0.14
C LEU A 36 10.80 9.20 -0.03
N LEU A 37 9.66 8.83 0.55
CA LEU A 37 9.22 7.43 0.62
C LEU A 37 9.08 6.82 -0.77
N ILE A 38 8.45 7.57 -1.69
CA ILE A 38 8.28 7.13 -3.08
C ILE A 38 9.59 7.20 -3.85
N ASN A 39 10.31 8.31 -3.76
CA ASN A 39 11.54 8.50 -4.53
C ASN A 39 12.68 7.57 -4.11
N SER A 40 12.77 7.23 -2.82
CA SER A 40 13.71 6.20 -2.35
C SER A 40 13.33 4.81 -2.84
N LEU A 41 12.04 4.47 -2.95
CA LEU A 41 11.59 3.20 -3.54
C LEU A 41 11.92 3.14 -5.04
N LYS A 42 11.67 4.22 -5.77
CA LYS A 42 12.08 4.36 -7.19
C LYS A 42 13.57 4.10 -7.38
N ALA A 43 14.41 4.75 -6.56
CA ALA A 43 15.85 4.56 -6.57
C ALA A 43 16.24 3.12 -6.21
N PHE A 44 15.56 2.48 -5.25
CA PHE A 44 15.77 1.07 -4.91
C PHE A 44 15.40 0.11 -6.05
N LEU A 45 14.36 0.45 -6.82
CA LEU A 45 13.93 -0.30 -8.00
C LEU A 45 14.76 0.02 -9.26
N GLY A 46 15.81 0.84 -9.16
CA GLY A 46 16.74 1.11 -10.27
C GLY A 46 16.36 2.29 -11.17
N GLU A 47 15.37 3.10 -10.81
CA GLU A 47 15.10 4.38 -11.48
C GLU A 47 16.19 5.40 -11.10
N LYS A 48 16.65 6.20 -12.07
CA LYS A 48 17.60 7.29 -11.81
C LYS A 48 16.84 8.48 -11.23
N VAL A 49 16.98 8.69 -9.93
CA VAL A 49 16.34 9.80 -9.21
C VAL A 49 17.43 10.75 -8.68
N GLU A 50 17.38 12.01 -9.09
CA GLU A 50 18.26 13.04 -8.54
C GLU A 50 17.70 13.55 -7.21
N LEU A 51 18.49 13.44 -6.14
CA LEU A 51 18.10 13.81 -4.78
C LEU A 51 19.09 14.84 -4.21
N CYS A 52 18.65 15.69 -3.29
CA CYS A 52 19.59 16.50 -2.51
C CYS A 52 20.42 15.62 -1.57
N GLU A 53 21.59 16.11 -1.14
CA GLU A 53 22.53 15.33 -0.31
C GLU A 53 21.91 14.70 0.94
N LYS A 54 20.94 15.39 1.57
CA LYS A 54 20.24 14.87 2.76
C LYS A 54 19.36 13.68 2.39
N CYS A 55 18.56 13.80 1.34
CA CYS A 55 17.65 12.76 0.87
C CYS A 55 18.41 11.55 0.31
N GLU A 56 19.53 11.80 -0.38
CA GLU A 56 20.43 10.74 -0.85
C GLU A 56 21.01 9.96 0.33
N LYS A 57 21.54 10.64 1.36
CA LYS A 57 22.05 9.97 2.57
C LYS A 57 20.97 9.16 3.30
N LEU A 58 19.74 9.66 3.40
CA LEU A 58 18.62 8.92 3.99
C LEU A 58 18.23 7.71 3.13
N THR A 59 18.27 7.86 1.81
CA THR A 59 17.95 6.80 0.86
C THR A 59 18.96 5.66 0.95
N GLU A 60 20.26 5.96 0.88
CA GLU A 60 21.32 4.94 0.90
C GLU A 60 21.46 4.28 2.27
N ASN A 61 21.37 5.03 3.37
CA ASN A 61 21.69 4.50 4.70
C ASN A 61 20.47 3.94 5.46
N ILE A 62 19.25 4.30 5.06
CA ILE A 62 18.03 3.89 5.78
C ILE A 62 17.03 3.21 4.86
N ALA A 63 16.54 3.90 3.83
CA ALA A 63 15.44 3.39 3.02
C ALA A 63 15.81 2.14 2.22
N LYS A 64 16.95 2.16 1.49
CA LYS A 64 17.43 1.00 0.71
C LYS A 64 17.71 -0.22 1.59
N PRO A 65 18.44 -0.14 2.72
CA PRO A 65 18.59 -1.26 3.64
C PRO A 65 17.25 -1.79 4.16
N PHE A 66 16.31 -0.89 4.48
CA PHE A 66 14.97 -1.27 4.90
C PHE A 66 14.24 -2.07 3.81
N TYR A 67 14.23 -1.61 2.56
CA TYR A 67 13.63 -2.33 1.44
C TYR A 67 14.35 -3.64 1.12
N GLU A 68 15.68 -3.68 1.25
CA GLU A 68 16.48 -4.88 1.05
C GLU A 68 16.10 -5.97 2.07
N VAL A 69 16.04 -5.62 3.35
CA VAL A 69 15.61 -6.55 4.41
C VAL A 69 14.17 -6.98 4.18
N GLY A 70 13.26 -6.05 3.91
CA GLY A 70 11.86 -6.34 3.63
C GLY A 70 11.67 -7.28 2.43
N SER A 71 12.36 -7.01 1.32
CA SER A 71 12.29 -7.83 0.11
C SER A 71 12.79 -9.26 0.34
N ARG A 72 13.84 -9.45 1.15
CA ARG A 72 14.34 -10.79 1.52
C ARG A 72 13.36 -11.54 2.42
N LEU A 73 12.84 -10.88 3.46
CA LEU A 73 11.90 -11.48 4.40
C LEU A 73 10.60 -11.93 3.71
N LEU A 74 10.11 -11.10 2.79
CA LEU A 74 8.88 -11.34 2.03
C LEU A 74 9.12 -12.14 0.74
N ARG A 75 10.37 -12.51 0.43
CA ARG A 75 10.77 -13.22 -0.80
C ARG A 75 10.24 -12.54 -2.07
N VAL A 76 10.36 -11.22 -2.12
CA VAL A 76 9.87 -10.39 -3.21
C VAL A 76 10.73 -10.61 -4.46
N ASP A 77 10.06 -10.77 -5.61
CA ASP A 77 10.68 -10.73 -6.92
C ASP A 77 10.91 -9.25 -7.33
N LYS A 78 12.19 -8.83 -7.31
CA LYS A 78 12.56 -7.45 -7.64
C LYS A 78 12.35 -7.11 -9.11
N ASP A 79 12.47 -8.08 -10.01
CA ASP A 79 12.25 -7.86 -11.44
C ASP A 79 10.76 -7.65 -11.73
N PHE A 80 9.91 -8.43 -11.05
CA PHE A 80 8.46 -8.19 -11.06
C PHE A 80 8.14 -6.79 -10.52
N MET A 81 8.69 -6.41 -9.38
CA MET A 81 8.46 -5.08 -8.80
C MET A 81 8.91 -3.96 -9.73
N HIS A 82 10.10 -4.08 -10.32
CA HIS A 82 10.58 -3.10 -11.31
C HIS A 82 9.61 -2.97 -12.49
N LYS A 83 9.16 -4.11 -13.06
CA LYS A 83 8.18 -4.10 -14.14
C LYS A 83 6.87 -3.42 -13.75
N GLN A 84 6.30 -3.79 -12.60
CA GLN A 84 5.00 -3.27 -12.16
C GLN A 84 5.04 -1.80 -11.75
N PHE A 85 6.06 -1.37 -11.02
CA PHE A 85 6.13 -0.01 -10.50
C PHE A 85 6.66 0.98 -11.54
N ILE A 86 7.63 0.57 -12.37
CA ILE A 86 8.38 1.50 -13.25
C ILE A 86 7.95 1.40 -14.71
N GLN A 87 7.73 0.19 -15.22
CA GLN A 87 7.53 -0.04 -16.66
C GLN A 87 6.06 -0.12 -17.07
N ASP A 88 5.19 -0.55 -16.15
CA ASP A 88 3.76 -0.68 -16.39
C ASP A 88 3.07 0.69 -16.44
N GLN A 89 2.11 0.85 -17.35
CA GLN A 89 1.32 2.07 -17.49
C GLN A 89 0.53 2.44 -16.21
N TYR A 90 0.23 1.46 -15.37
CA TYR A 90 -0.45 1.63 -14.08
C TYR A 90 0.53 1.68 -12.90
N GLY A 91 1.83 1.86 -13.12
CA GLY A 91 2.85 1.89 -12.06
C GLY A 91 2.58 2.94 -10.97
N GLU A 92 1.91 4.05 -11.30
CA GLU A 92 1.50 5.04 -10.31
C GLU A 92 0.55 4.45 -9.24
N ALA A 93 -0.38 3.58 -9.64
CA ALA A 93 -1.29 2.91 -8.71
C ALA A 93 -0.52 2.03 -7.72
N TRP A 94 0.53 1.35 -8.18
CA TRP A 94 1.41 0.55 -7.33
C TRP A 94 2.16 1.42 -6.31
N PHE A 95 2.70 2.57 -6.73
CA PHE A 95 3.32 3.52 -5.80
C PHE A 95 2.33 4.05 -4.75
N ARG A 96 1.10 4.37 -5.17
CA ARG A 96 0.03 4.81 -4.25
C ARG A 96 -0.32 3.71 -3.24
N GLY A 97 -0.50 2.47 -3.70
CA GLY A 97 -0.76 1.31 -2.84
C GLY A 97 0.36 1.10 -1.81
N PHE A 98 1.61 1.16 -2.25
CA PHE A 98 2.77 1.08 -1.37
C PHE A 98 2.79 2.20 -0.32
N ALA A 99 2.56 3.46 -0.73
CA ALA A 99 2.50 4.58 0.20
C ALA A 99 1.40 4.40 1.26
N LEU A 100 0.21 3.94 0.85
CA LEU A 100 -0.89 3.68 1.78
C LEU A 100 -0.55 2.56 2.78
N MET A 101 0.15 1.51 2.34
CA MET A 101 0.62 0.46 3.24
C MET A 101 1.62 1.00 4.25
N MET A 102 2.64 1.73 3.79
CA MET A 102 3.70 2.28 4.64
C MET A 102 3.16 3.29 5.66
N LYS A 103 2.25 4.18 5.23
CA LYS A 103 1.54 5.10 6.13
C LYS A 103 0.63 4.36 7.12
N GLY A 104 0.05 3.24 6.70
CA GLY A 104 -0.72 2.35 7.58
C GLY A 104 0.16 1.76 8.68
N ILE A 105 1.36 1.28 8.32
CA ILE A 105 2.35 0.76 9.29
C ILE A 105 2.83 1.88 10.21
N GLU A 106 3.13 3.08 9.69
CA GLU A 106 3.53 4.22 10.51
C GLU A 106 2.44 4.57 11.55
N LYS A 107 1.19 4.69 11.09
CA LYS A 107 0.06 5.09 11.93
C LYS A 107 -0.34 4.00 12.92
N TYR A 108 -0.66 2.81 12.43
CA TYR A 108 -1.25 1.72 13.21
C TYR A 108 -0.22 0.69 13.68
N GLY A 109 0.88 0.51 12.95
CA GLY A 109 1.79 -0.62 13.13
C GLY A 109 1.32 -1.83 12.33
N ILE A 110 2.16 -2.85 12.23
CA ILE A 110 1.74 -4.15 11.72
C ILE A 110 0.78 -4.75 12.74
N ARG A 111 -0.40 -5.13 12.27
CA ARG A 111 -1.43 -5.84 13.05
C ARG A 111 -2.18 -6.83 12.16
N ILE A 112 -2.83 -7.80 12.78
CA ILE A 112 -3.60 -8.84 12.11
C ILE A 112 -5.09 -8.67 12.51
N PRO A 113 -6.00 -8.47 11.54
CA PRO A 113 -5.74 -8.26 10.10
C PRO A 113 -5.04 -6.91 9.83
N PHE A 114 -4.29 -6.83 8.72
CA PHE A 114 -3.56 -5.62 8.34
C PHE A 114 -4.50 -4.43 8.11
N THR A 115 -4.05 -3.22 8.47
CA THR A 115 -4.83 -1.99 8.25
C THR A 115 -3.98 -0.94 7.53
N PRO A 116 -4.21 -0.74 6.23
CA PRO A 116 -3.59 0.35 5.47
C PRO A 116 -4.14 1.72 5.89
N ALA A 117 -3.45 2.80 5.49
CA ALA A 117 -3.91 4.17 5.73
C ALA A 117 -5.12 4.59 4.86
N GLY A 118 -5.48 3.78 3.88
CA GLY A 118 -6.63 3.97 2.99
C GLY A 118 -7.00 2.63 2.34
N PRO A 119 -8.13 2.55 1.60
CA PRO A 119 -8.57 1.32 0.96
C PRO A 119 -7.50 0.81 -0.02
N PHE A 120 -7.17 -0.48 0.08
CA PHE A 120 -6.20 -1.14 -0.81
C PHE A 120 -6.87 -1.73 -2.06
N GLU A 121 -8.14 -2.10 -1.92
CA GLU A 121 -9.00 -2.61 -2.97
C GLU A 121 -10.34 -1.86 -2.88
N ILE A 122 -10.84 -1.41 -4.02
CA ILE A 122 -12.15 -0.77 -4.13
C ILE A 122 -12.97 -1.62 -5.11
N VAL A 123 -14.09 -2.15 -4.63
CA VAL A 123 -15.00 -2.96 -5.44
C VAL A 123 -16.25 -2.12 -5.71
N TRP A 124 -16.47 -1.81 -6.99
CA TRP A 124 -17.61 -1.02 -7.44
C TRP A 124 -18.72 -1.94 -7.96
N ASN A 125 -19.77 -2.07 -7.16
CA ASN A 125 -20.98 -2.79 -7.54
C ASN A 125 -21.98 -1.81 -8.17
N TYR A 126 -21.95 -1.68 -9.50
CA TYR A 126 -22.82 -0.73 -10.21
C TYR A 126 -24.26 -1.20 -10.36
N THR A 127 -24.51 -2.51 -10.36
CA THR A 127 -25.85 -3.08 -10.51
C THR A 127 -25.96 -4.46 -9.89
N PHE A 128 -27.10 -4.72 -9.24
CA PHE A 128 -27.53 -6.03 -8.79
C PHE A 128 -28.22 -6.84 -9.90
N LYS A 129 -28.38 -6.30 -11.12
CA LYS A 129 -28.97 -7.04 -12.24
C LYS A 129 -28.00 -8.10 -12.74
N CYS A 130 -28.32 -9.35 -12.45
CA CYS A 130 -27.60 -10.52 -12.96
C CYS A 130 -28.62 -11.61 -13.31
N ASN A 131 -28.48 -12.22 -14.49
CA ASN A 131 -29.36 -13.31 -14.95
C ASN A 131 -28.86 -14.71 -14.53
N LEU A 132 -27.77 -14.78 -13.75
CA LEU A 132 -27.21 -16.02 -13.22
C LEU A 132 -27.72 -16.30 -11.79
N LYS A 133 -27.54 -17.54 -11.32
CA LYS A 133 -27.99 -18.02 -9.99
C LYS A 133 -26.87 -18.77 -9.27
N CYS A 134 -25.71 -18.13 -9.14
CA CYS A 134 -24.50 -18.75 -8.59
C CYS A 134 -24.67 -19.06 -7.09
N LYS A 135 -24.28 -20.26 -6.66
CA LYS A 135 -24.30 -20.67 -5.23
C LYS A 135 -23.36 -19.83 -4.35
N HIS A 136 -22.34 -19.21 -4.94
CA HIS A 136 -21.28 -18.47 -4.24
C HIS A 136 -21.24 -16.99 -4.65
N CYS A 137 -22.40 -16.39 -4.96
CA CYS A 137 -22.46 -14.96 -5.31
C CYS A 137 -22.16 -14.09 -4.08
N TYR A 138 -20.99 -13.45 -4.05
CA TYR A 138 -20.59 -12.58 -2.93
C TYR A 138 -21.54 -11.38 -2.76
N GLU A 139 -22.11 -10.90 -3.87
CA GLU A 139 -22.98 -9.72 -3.91
C GLU A 139 -24.46 -10.05 -3.66
N ASP A 140 -24.84 -11.34 -3.70
CA ASP A 140 -26.25 -11.76 -3.72
C ASP A 140 -27.05 -11.02 -4.82
N ALA A 141 -26.46 -10.94 -6.02
CA ALA A 141 -27.04 -10.32 -7.20
C ALA A 141 -28.19 -11.16 -7.80
N GLY A 142 -29.00 -10.53 -8.66
CA GLY A 142 -30.13 -11.15 -9.37
C GLY A 142 -31.49 -10.88 -8.75
N ARG A 143 -31.55 -10.43 -7.49
CA ARG A 143 -32.77 -9.87 -6.88
C ARG A 143 -32.82 -8.37 -7.12
N LYS A 144 -34.01 -7.85 -7.44
CA LYS A 144 -34.23 -6.40 -7.56
C LYS A 144 -34.07 -5.76 -6.18
N LYS A 145 -33.04 -4.95 -6.03
CA LYS A 145 -32.71 -4.14 -4.84
C LYS A 145 -32.67 -2.66 -5.27
N PRO A 146 -32.81 -1.70 -4.34
CA PRO A 146 -32.54 -0.30 -4.65
C PRO A 146 -31.12 -0.15 -5.22
N GLU A 147 -30.98 0.57 -6.32
CA GLU A 147 -29.72 0.86 -7.00
C GLU A 147 -29.54 2.38 -7.10
N LEU A 148 -28.29 2.84 -7.16
CA LEU A 148 -27.99 4.24 -7.47
C LEU A 148 -28.46 4.56 -8.89
N SER A 149 -29.00 5.76 -9.09
CA SER A 149 -29.12 6.35 -10.41
C SER A 149 -27.74 6.62 -11.01
N THR A 150 -27.68 6.83 -12.32
CA THR A 150 -26.43 7.15 -13.02
C THR A 150 -25.75 8.40 -12.44
N ASP A 151 -26.51 9.41 -12.04
CA ASP A 151 -25.95 10.65 -11.49
C ASP A 151 -25.41 10.44 -10.07
N GLU A 152 -26.12 9.68 -9.24
CA GLU A 152 -25.61 9.27 -7.91
C GLU A 152 -24.35 8.41 -8.03
N ALA A 153 -24.30 7.49 -8.99
CA ALA A 153 -23.12 6.65 -9.21
C ALA A 153 -21.89 7.47 -9.64
N LYS A 154 -22.08 8.52 -10.47
CA LYS A 154 -20.99 9.44 -10.86
C LYS A 154 -20.45 10.23 -9.66
N GLN A 155 -21.32 10.70 -8.77
CA GLN A 155 -20.91 11.42 -7.56
C GLN A 155 -20.05 10.59 -6.60
N VAL A 156 -20.12 9.25 -6.69
CA VAL A 156 -19.32 8.34 -5.86
C VAL A 156 -17.93 8.09 -6.46
N LEU A 157 -17.75 8.31 -7.77
CA LEU A 157 -16.48 8.06 -8.48
C LEU A 157 -15.56 9.29 -8.55
N ASP A 158 -16.12 10.50 -8.43
CA ASP A 158 -15.41 11.79 -8.48
C ASP A 158 -14.76 12.15 -7.12
#